data_AF-A0A8I6YFK7-F1
#
_entry.id   AF-A0A8I6YFK7-F1
#
_cell.length_a   1.000
_cell.length_b   1.000
_cell.length_c   1.000
_cell.angle_alpha   90.00
_cell.angle_beta   90.00
_cell.angle_gamma   90.00
#
_symmetry.space_group_name_H-M   'P 1'
#
loop_
_entity.id
_entity.type
_entity.pdbx_description
1 polymer ?
#
loop_
_entity_poly.entity_id
_entity_poly.type
_entity_poly.pdbx_seq_one_letter_code
_entity_poly.pdbx_strand_id
1 'polypeptide(L)'
;MVQQGRLLINYVTMNAIAIRKILKKYDKVHGSVSGRDFRSKMQTEHTELLQSPWLIELGAFHLNCDSSDIDEPAGFFKNGFFKNFSCDLTTTQPVTTMAISETMKYDYSLTCPICLDTIFNPYALSCGHLFYKGCSCGAASVYIFQGVRSAPPEAKCPVCREVGVFAHAMHMNELDLLIKTKDLLA
;
A
#
# COMPACT_ATOMS: atom_id res chain seq x y z
N MET A 1 15.16 13.80 3.28
CA MET A 1 14.33 12.63 2.85
C MET A 1 12.83 12.90 2.99
N VAL A 2 12.33 13.41 4.13
CA VAL A 2 10.89 13.69 4.31
C VAL A 2 10.28 14.52 3.17
N GLN A 3 10.91 15.63 2.77
CA GLN A 3 10.45 16.46 1.64
C GLN A 3 10.27 15.68 0.32
N GLN A 4 11.18 14.75 0.01
CA GLN A 4 11.13 13.95 -1.22
C GLN A 4 10.00 12.92 -1.14
N GLY A 5 9.81 12.27 0.02
CA GLY A 5 8.65 11.42 0.28
C GLY A 5 7.34 12.17 0.06
N ARG A 6 7.28 13.45 0.47
CA ARG A 6 6.09 14.27 0.23
C ARG A 6 5.79 14.48 -1.25
N LEU A 7 6.82 14.80 -2.02
CA LEU A 7 6.68 15.01 -3.45
C LEU A 7 6.18 13.74 -4.16
N LEU A 8 6.63 12.56 -3.72
CA LEU A 8 6.17 11.28 -4.25
C LEU A 8 4.70 11.01 -3.93
N ILE A 9 4.27 11.21 -2.67
CA ILE A 9 2.86 11.05 -2.27
C ILE A 9 1.95 11.99 -3.08
N ASN A 10 2.36 13.27 -3.21
CA ASN A 10 1.63 14.25 -4.00
C ASN A 10 1.55 13.85 -5.48
N TYR A 11 2.67 13.42 -6.06
CA TYR A 11 2.72 12.96 -7.44
C TYR A 11 1.75 11.79 -7.67
N VAL A 12 1.82 10.75 -6.85
CA VAL A 12 0.96 9.57 -6.97
C VAL A 12 -0.52 9.95 -6.82
N THR A 13 -0.85 10.80 -5.84
CA THR A 13 -2.21 11.28 -5.59
C THR A 13 -2.76 12.06 -6.77
N MET A 14 -2.01 13.03 -7.29
CA MET A 14 -2.44 13.84 -8.44
C MET A 14 -2.63 12.99 -9.69
N ASN A 15 -1.75 12.04 -9.95
CA ASN A 15 -1.89 11.12 -11.08
C ASN A 15 -3.11 10.20 -10.93
N ALA A 16 -3.37 9.67 -9.74
CA ALA A 16 -4.55 8.84 -9.50
C ALA A 16 -5.86 9.61 -9.68
N ILE A 17 -5.92 10.87 -9.22
CA ILE A 17 -7.06 11.76 -9.46
C ILE A 17 -7.22 12.04 -10.96
N ALA A 18 -6.12 12.32 -11.67
CA ALA A 18 -6.13 12.59 -13.10
C ALA A 18 -6.66 11.39 -13.89
N ILE A 19 -6.15 10.18 -13.64
CA ILE A 19 -6.62 8.93 -14.26
C ILE A 19 -8.11 8.75 -14.01
N ARG A 20 -8.58 8.88 -12.76
CA ARG A 20 -10.01 8.79 -12.43
C ARG A 20 -10.86 9.81 -13.20
N LYS A 21 -10.37 11.05 -13.35
CA LYS A 21 -11.07 12.10 -14.12
C LYS A 21 -11.10 11.78 -15.62
N ILE A 22 -10.00 11.27 -16.18
CA ILE A 22 -9.91 10.84 -17.59
C ILE A 22 -10.92 9.73 -17.87
N LEU A 23 -10.95 8.68 -17.05
CA LEU A 23 -11.87 7.56 -17.22
C LEU A 23 -13.34 7.99 -17.10
N LYS A 24 -13.67 8.84 -16.12
CA LYS A 24 -15.01 9.43 -15.99
C LYS A 24 -15.39 10.28 -17.21
N LYS A 25 -14.44 11.07 -17.74
CA LYS A 25 -14.68 11.91 -18.91
C LYS A 25 -14.90 11.05 -20.16
N TYR A 26 -14.15 9.96 -20.32
CA TYR A 26 -14.31 9.01 -21.41
C TYR A 26 -15.73 8.45 -21.45
N ASP A 27 -16.22 7.92 -20.32
CA ASP A 27 -17.57 7.39 -20.19
C ASP A 27 -18.63 8.45 -20.50
N LYS A 28 -18.44 9.68 -20.00
CA LYS A 28 -19.36 10.80 -20.25
C LYS A 28 -19.44 11.19 -21.73
N VAL A 29 -18.31 11.21 -22.44
CA VAL A 29 -18.25 11.60 -23.86
C VAL A 29 -18.84 10.52 -24.76
N HIS A 30 -18.61 9.25 -24.45
CA HIS A 30 -19.00 8.13 -25.32
C HIS A 30 -20.31 7.45 -24.89
N GLY A 31 -20.95 7.91 -23.80
CA GLY A 31 -22.13 7.24 -23.24
C GLY A 31 -21.86 5.79 -22.84
N SER A 32 -20.63 5.47 -22.44
CA SER A 32 -20.15 4.10 -22.21
C SER A 32 -19.87 3.81 -20.74
N VAL A 33 -19.51 2.56 -20.45
CA VAL A 33 -19.03 2.11 -19.12
C VAL A 33 -17.58 1.65 -19.14
N SER A 34 -16.91 1.75 -20.29
CA SER A 34 -15.57 1.21 -20.54
C SER A 34 -14.50 1.81 -19.62
N GLY A 35 -14.64 3.07 -19.22
CA GLY A 35 -13.75 3.73 -18.27
C GLY A 35 -13.86 3.14 -16.86
N ARG A 36 -15.07 2.73 -16.45
CA ARG A 36 -15.27 1.96 -15.20
C ARG A 36 -14.68 0.56 -15.31
N ASP A 37 -14.94 -0.15 -16.40
CA ASP A 37 -14.44 -1.51 -16.61
C ASP A 37 -12.91 -1.53 -16.64
N PHE A 38 -12.29 -0.55 -17.31
CA PHE A 38 -10.84 -0.36 -17.31
C PHE A 38 -10.30 -0.13 -15.90
N ARG A 39 -10.99 0.67 -15.08
CA ARG A 39 -10.58 0.89 -13.69
C ARG A 39 -10.66 -0.40 -12.86
N SER A 40 -11.73 -1.18 -13.00
CA SER A 40 -11.86 -2.48 -12.35
C SER A 40 -10.75 -3.43 -12.80
N LYS A 41 -10.42 -3.41 -14.09
CA LYS A 41 -9.30 -4.18 -14.65
C LYS A 41 -7.95 -3.80 -14.03
N MET A 42 -7.67 -2.50 -13.86
CA MET A 42 -6.45 -2.02 -13.21
C MET A 42 -6.32 -2.55 -11.77
N GLN A 43 -7.44 -2.66 -11.05
CA GLN A 43 -7.45 -3.21 -9.69
C GLN A 43 -7.14 -4.70 -9.68
N THR A 44 -7.77 -5.47 -10.58
CA THR A 44 -7.53 -6.91 -10.68
C THR A 44 -6.13 -7.26 -11.18
N GLU A 45 -5.53 -6.39 -11.99
CA GLU A 45 -4.16 -6.56 -12.50
C GLU A 45 -3.10 -5.90 -11.59
N HIS A 46 -3.49 -5.39 -10.42
CA HIS A 46 -2.58 -4.75 -9.46
C HIS A 46 -1.77 -3.58 -10.04
N THR A 47 -2.35 -2.85 -11.00
CA THR A 47 -1.74 -1.68 -11.65
C THR A 47 -2.35 -0.35 -11.19
N GLU A 48 -3.35 -0.36 -10.30
CA GLU A 48 -3.87 0.87 -9.69
C GLU A 48 -2.79 1.51 -8.79
N LEU A 49 -2.40 2.75 -9.11
CA LEU A 49 -1.35 3.50 -8.39
C LEU A 49 -1.55 3.54 -6.87
N LEU A 50 -2.81 3.65 -6.44
CA LEU A 50 -3.20 3.76 -5.04
C LEU A 50 -3.30 2.42 -4.32
N GLN A 51 -2.91 1.31 -4.96
CA GLN A 51 -2.79 -0.01 -4.32
C GLN A 51 -1.35 -0.52 -4.32
N SER A 52 -0.40 0.32 -4.75
CA SER A 52 1.02 -0.04 -4.77
C SER A 52 1.57 -0.21 -3.35
N PRO A 53 2.30 -1.31 -3.05
CA PRO A 53 2.99 -1.48 -1.78
C PRO A 53 3.92 -0.32 -1.45
N TRP A 54 4.57 0.29 -2.45
CA TRP A 54 5.42 1.46 -2.25
C TRP A 54 4.68 2.66 -1.66
N LEU A 55 3.39 2.82 -1.96
CA LEU A 55 2.57 3.88 -1.38
C LEU A 55 2.27 3.61 0.09
N ILE A 56 2.06 2.35 0.46
CA ILE A 56 1.89 1.93 1.85
C ILE A 56 3.19 2.21 2.62
N GLU A 57 4.35 1.88 2.03
CA GLU A 57 5.66 2.15 2.63
C GLU A 57 5.89 3.66 2.83
N LEU A 58 5.55 4.48 1.83
CA LEU A 58 5.63 5.95 1.93
C LEU A 58 4.69 6.51 3.00
N GLY A 59 3.49 5.95 3.11
CA GLY A 59 2.52 6.29 4.16
C GLY A 59 3.04 5.95 5.55
N ALA A 60 3.65 4.77 5.71
CA ALA A 60 4.25 4.36 6.97
C ALA A 60 5.46 5.21 7.36
N PHE A 61 6.35 5.49 6.40
CA PHE A 61 7.48 6.40 6.58
C PHE A 61 7.02 7.78 7.07
N HIS A 62 5.96 8.31 6.45
CA HIS A 62 5.39 9.58 6.83
C HIS A 62 4.85 9.58 8.27
N LEU A 63 4.08 8.55 8.64
CA LEU A 63 3.57 8.38 10.00
C LEU A 63 4.69 8.23 11.05
N ASN A 64 5.79 7.57 10.69
CA ASN A 64 6.98 7.46 11.55
C ASN A 64 7.70 8.81 11.71
N CYS A 65 7.64 9.71 10.73
CA CYS A 65 8.31 11.01 10.76
C CYS A 65 7.48 12.13 11.41
N ASP A 66 6.15 12.00 11.47
CA ASP A 66 5.24 13.05 11.95
C ASP A 66 5.31 13.32 13.46
N SER A 67 6.19 12.63 14.20
CA SER A 67 6.47 12.90 15.62
C SER A 67 7.39 14.11 15.84
N SER A 68 7.92 14.75 14.79
CA SER A 68 8.73 15.97 14.90
C SER A 68 7.97 17.16 14.32
N ASP A 69 7.45 18.02 15.21
CA ASP A 69 6.94 19.35 14.88
C ASP A 69 8.02 20.14 14.12
N ILE A 70 7.83 20.30 12.81
CA ILE A 70 8.61 21.25 12.02
C ILE A 70 7.61 22.22 11.42
N ASP A 71 7.69 23.47 11.87
CA ASP A 71 6.97 24.62 11.31
C ASP A 71 7.07 24.62 9.77
N GLU A 72 5.92 24.51 9.11
CA GLU A 72 5.80 24.44 7.66
C GLU A 72 6.18 25.80 7.03
N PRO A 73 7.17 25.86 6.12
CA PRO A 73 7.48 27.08 5.39
C PRO A 73 6.34 27.42 4.42
N ALA A 74 5.84 28.65 4.50
CA ALA A 74 4.77 29.16 3.65
C ALA A 74 5.20 29.17 2.16
N GLY A 75 4.64 28.24 1.36
CA GLY A 75 4.82 28.22 -0.08
C GLY A 75 3.87 27.23 -0.77
N PHE A 76 3.70 27.43 -2.08
CA PHE A 76 2.82 26.80 -3.09
C PHE A 76 2.41 25.30 -2.95
N PHE A 77 3.05 24.52 -2.08
CA PHE A 77 2.78 23.12 -1.77
C PHE A 77 1.85 22.91 -0.55
N LYS A 78 1.10 23.93 -0.14
CA LYS A 78 0.08 23.89 0.92
C LYS A 78 -1.14 23.00 0.59
N ASN A 79 -0.99 22.03 -0.31
CA ASN A 79 -2.03 21.05 -0.54
C ASN A 79 -1.97 20.08 0.63
N GLY A 80 -2.98 20.14 1.50
CA GLY A 80 -3.17 19.33 2.69
C GLY A 80 -3.35 17.83 2.42
N PHE A 81 -2.62 17.26 1.47
CA PHE A 81 -2.54 15.83 1.24
C PHE A 81 -1.64 15.11 2.25
N PHE A 82 -0.90 15.86 3.07
CA PHE A 82 0.03 15.31 4.04
C PHE A 82 -0.69 14.65 5.22
N LYS A 83 -1.67 15.31 5.85
CA LYS A 83 -2.41 14.75 6.99
C LYS A 83 -3.47 13.69 6.65
N ASN A 84 -3.20 12.86 5.65
CA ASN A 84 -4.17 11.96 5.05
C ASN A 84 -3.91 10.50 5.33
N PHE A 85 -2.74 10.16 5.88
CA PHE A 85 -2.47 8.83 6.36
C PHE A 85 -2.87 8.71 7.83
N SER A 86 -3.55 7.64 8.16
CA SER A 86 -3.80 7.22 9.53
C SER A 86 -3.61 5.72 9.63
N CYS A 87 -3.18 5.25 10.80
CA CYS A 87 -3.02 3.83 11.05
C CYS A 87 -3.69 3.50 12.37
N ASP A 88 -4.65 2.58 12.32
CA ASP A 88 -5.38 2.05 13.45
C ASP A 88 -5.06 0.56 13.61
N LEU A 89 -4.47 0.22 14.76
CA LEU A 89 -4.13 -1.15 15.16
C LEU A 89 -5.01 -1.66 16.30
N THR A 90 -5.87 -0.79 16.85
CA THR A 90 -6.67 -1.10 18.05
C THR A 90 -7.95 -1.87 17.75
N THR A 91 -8.34 -1.94 16.49
CA THR A 91 -9.53 -2.63 16.03
C THR A 91 -9.24 -4.09 15.70
N THR A 92 -10.29 -4.91 15.63
CA THR A 92 -10.21 -6.33 15.22
C THR A 92 -9.68 -6.53 13.80
N GLN A 93 -9.53 -5.45 13.02
CA GLN A 93 -8.89 -5.45 11.70
C GLN A 93 -7.94 -4.26 11.61
N PRO A 94 -6.61 -4.48 11.78
CA PRO A 94 -5.63 -3.41 11.68
C PRO A 94 -5.61 -2.85 10.25
N VAL A 95 -5.68 -1.53 10.12
CA VAL A 95 -5.80 -0.83 8.83
C VAL A 95 -4.93 0.41 8.79
N THR A 96 -4.27 0.61 7.66
CA THR A 96 -3.74 1.92 7.27
C THR A 96 -4.70 2.57 6.27
N THR A 97 -5.16 3.78 6.56
CA THR A 97 -6.06 4.53 5.68
C THR A 97 -5.31 5.68 5.06
N MET A 98 -5.52 5.89 3.76
CA MET A 98 -5.13 7.08 3.02
C MET A 98 -6.37 7.83 2.51
N ALA A 99 -6.60 9.03 3.00
CA ALA A 99 -7.73 9.87 2.60
C ALA A 99 -7.30 10.90 1.55
N ILE A 100 -7.71 10.83 0.30
CA ILE A 100 -7.39 11.87 -0.69
C ILE A 100 -8.35 13.06 -0.59
N SER A 101 -9.59 12.80 -0.19
CA SER A 101 -10.61 13.78 0.16
C SER A 101 -11.57 13.17 1.18
N GLU A 102 -12.48 13.97 1.75
CA GLU A 102 -13.53 13.47 2.67
C GLU A 102 -14.33 12.30 2.07
N THR A 103 -14.48 12.29 0.75
CA THR A 103 -15.24 11.29 -0.03
C THR A 103 -14.38 10.20 -0.67
N MET A 104 -13.05 10.28 -0.58
CA MET A 104 -12.14 9.36 -1.27
C MET A 104 -11.09 8.86 -0.30
N LYS A 105 -11.40 7.74 0.36
CA LYS A 105 -10.50 7.02 1.27
C LYS A 105 -10.10 5.68 0.69
N TYR A 106 -8.90 5.23 1.04
CA TYR A 106 -8.33 3.95 0.66
C TYR A 106 -7.83 3.26 1.92
N ASP A 107 -8.39 2.10 2.20
CA ASP A 107 -8.04 1.30 3.36
C ASP A 107 -7.16 0.13 2.93
N TYR A 108 -6.01 0.01 3.56
CA TYR A 108 -5.07 -1.08 3.39
C TYR A 108 -5.14 -1.97 4.62
N SER A 109 -5.66 -3.19 4.45
CA SER A 109 -5.67 -4.18 5.53
C SER A 109 -4.23 -4.57 5.88
N LEU A 110 -3.92 -4.49 7.17
CA LEU A 110 -2.66 -4.97 7.75
C LEU A 110 -2.85 -6.37 8.35
N THR A 111 -3.84 -7.12 7.88
CA THR A 111 -4.10 -8.50 8.31
C THR A 111 -3.48 -9.47 7.32
N CYS A 112 -2.73 -10.46 7.82
CA CYS A 112 -2.18 -11.51 6.98
C CYS A 112 -3.32 -12.40 6.48
N PRO A 113 -3.49 -12.60 5.16
CA PRO A 113 -4.58 -13.43 4.64
C PRO A 113 -4.38 -14.93 4.88
N ILE A 114 -3.22 -15.36 5.42
CA ILE A 114 -2.94 -16.76 5.75
C ILE A 114 -3.24 -17.06 7.23
N CYS A 115 -2.67 -16.30 8.16
CA CYS A 115 -2.87 -16.53 9.61
C CYS A 115 -4.01 -15.70 10.21
N LEU A 116 -4.55 -14.72 9.48
CA LEU A 116 -5.61 -13.80 9.92
C LEU A 116 -5.24 -12.90 11.10
N ASP A 117 -3.96 -12.86 11.47
CA ASP A 117 -3.40 -11.94 12.46
C ASP A 117 -2.80 -10.67 11.81
N THR A 118 -2.53 -9.66 12.63
CA THR A 118 -1.76 -8.47 12.24
C THR A 118 -0.40 -8.86 11.64
N ILE A 119 -0.04 -8.24 10.52
CA ILE A 119 1.24 -8.50 9.84
C ILE A 119 2.42 -7.93 10.65
N PHE A 120 3.34 -8.80 11.07
CA PHE A 120 4.66 -8.42 11.56
C PHE A 120 5.73 -8.76 10.52
N ASN A 121 6.81 -7.99 10.43
CA ASN A 121 7.82 -8.19 9.38
C ASN A 121 7.17 -8.35 7.99
N PRO A 122 6.32 -7.38 7.56
CA PRO A 122 5.50 -7.50 6.36
C PRO A 122 6.31 -7.65 5.08
N TYR A 123 5.88 -8.58 4.22
CA TYR A 123 6.35 -8.72 2.85
C TYR A 123 5.22 -8.46 1.87
N ALA A 124 5.47 -7.56 0.93
CA ALA A 124 4.63 -7.38 -0.25
C ALA A 124 5.17 -8.26 -1.38
N LEU A 125 4.34 -9.14 -1.93
CA LEU A 125 4.67 -9.82 -3.18
C LEU A 125 4.54 -8.84 -4.36
N SER A 126 5.10 -9.17 -5.53
CA SER A 126 5.04 -8.26 -6.68
C SER A 126 3.62 -8.01 -7.20
N CYS A 127 2.68 -8.90 -6.89
CA CYS A 127 1.24 -8.72 -7.11
C CYS A 127 0.56 -7.81 -6.05
N GLY A 128 1.31 -7.15 -5.18
CA GLY A 128 0.79 -6.20 -4.18
C GLY A 128 0.24 -6.80 -2.88
N HIS A 129 -0.04 -8.10 -2.83
CA HIS A 129 -0.54 -8.77 -1.62
C HIS A 129 0.50 -8.80 -0.49
N LEU A 130 0.05 -8.47 0.73
CA LEU A 130 0.85 -8.37 1.94
C LEU A 130 0.70 -9.61 2.83
N PHE A 131 1.82 -10.06 3.41
CA PHE A 131 1.86 -11.24 4.27
C PHE A 131 2.88 -11.06 5.41
N TYR A 132 2.67 -11.77 6.51
CA TYR A 132 3.71 -12.02 7.52
C TYR A 132 4.90 -12.76 6.89
N LYS A 133 6.14 -12.46 7.30
CA LYS A 133 7.35 -13.13 6.76
C LYS A 133 7.26 -14.65 6.78
N GLY A 134 6.85 -15.24 7.91
CA GLY A 134 6.74 -16.70 8.04
C GLY A 134 5.67 -17.30 7.13
N CYS A 135 4.54 -16.60 6.96
CA CYS A 135 3.46 -16.99 6.04
C CYS A 135 3.91 -16.91 4.59
N SER A 136 4.69 -15.88 4.23
CA SER A 136 5.27 -15.72 2.90
C SER A 136 6.23 -16.85 2.58
N CYS A 137 7.17 -17.17 3.49
CA CYS A 137 8.12 -18.26 3.32
C CYS A 137 7.42 -19.62 3.26
N GLY A 138 6.42 -19.85 4.12
CA GLY A 138 5.61 -21.07 4.11
C GLY A 138 4.85 -21.24 2.79
N ALA A 139 4.20 -20.18 2.29
CA ALA A 139 3.53 -20.18 0.99
C ALA A 139 4.49 -20.44 -0.18
N ALA A 140 5.72 -19.94 -0.07
CA ALA A 140 6.79 -20.18 -1.04
C ALA A 140 7.46 -21.56 -0.90
N SER A 141 7.11 -22.38 0.10
CA SER A 141 7.78 -23.65 0.42
C SER A 141 9.29 -23.49 0.66
N VAL A 142 9.70 -22.38 1.28
CA VAL A 142 11.09 -22.09 1.64
C VAL A 142 11.23 -21.87 3.14
N TYR A 143 12.42 -22.14 3.67
CA TYR A 143 12.70 -21.86 5.07
C TYR A 143 12.82 -20.35 5.32
N ILE A 144 12.45 -19.90 6.52
CA ILE A 144 12.47 -18.48 6.89
C ILE A 144 13.87 -17.85 6.74
N PHE A 145 14.94 -18.62 6.99
CA PHE A 145 16.32 -18.15 6.85
C PHE A 145 16.78 -18.02 5.39
N GLN A 146 16.20 -18.77 4.46
CA GLN A 146 16.45 -18.63 3.02
C GLN A 146 15.79 -17.36 2.46
N GLY A 147 14.70 -16.94 3.08
CA GLY A 147 13.97 -15.73 2.73
C GLY A 147 13.01 -15.92 1.55
N VAL A 148 12.04 -15.00 1.47
CA VAL A 148 10.90 -15.07 0.54
C VAL A 148 11.33 -15.11 -0.93
N ARG A 149 12.42 -14.43 -1.28
CA ARG A 149 12.94 -14.35 -2.67
C ARG A 149 13.59 -15.63 -3.17
N SER A 150 13.87 -16.59 -2.29
CA SER A 150 14.42 -17.90 -2.65
C SER A 150 13.35 -18.88 -3.13
N ALA A 151 12.10 -18.43 -3.25
CA ALA A 151 10.98 -19.22 -3.74
C ALA A 151 11.23 -19.76 -5.17
N PRO A 152 10.73 -20.96 -5.48
CA PRO A 152 10.76 -21.46 -6.86
C PRO A 152 9.91 -20.56 -7.78
N PRO A 153 10.29 -20.40 -9.06
CA PRO A 153 9.55 -19.56 -10.01
C PRO A 153 8.06 -19.94 -10.15
N GLU A 154 7.73 -21.21 -9.93
CA GLU A 154 6.38 -21.77 -10.04
C GLU A 154 5.49 -21.44 -8.83
N ALA A 155 6.07 -20.90 -7.74
CA ALA A 155 5.33 -20.52 -6.55
C ALA A 155 4.27 -19.47 -6.87
N LYS A 156 3.08 -19.65 -6.29
CA LYS A 156 1.89 -18.83 -6.55
C LYS A 156 1.50 -18.00 -5.35
N CYS A 157 1.02 -16.78 -5.60
CA CYS A 157 0.37 -15.99 -4.57
C CYS A 157 -0.80 -16.78 -3.93
N PRO A 158 -0.89 -16.89 -2.59
CA PRO A 158 -2.02 -17.51 -1.92
C PRO A 158 -3.38 -16.85 -2.20
N VAL A 159 -3.38 -15.57 -2.59
CA VAL A 159 -4.60 -14.78 -2.82
C VAL A 159 -4.99 -14.78 -4.29
N CYS A 160 -4.16 -14.20 -5.17
CA CYS A 160 -4.49 -14.07 -6.60
C CYS A 160 -4.02 -15.23 -7.48
N ARG A 161 -3.25 -16.18 -6.95
CA ARG A 161 -2.68 -17.34 -7.67
C ARG A 161 -1.71 -16.99 -8.82
N GLU A 162 -1.30 -15.74 -8.94
CA GLU A 162 -0.27 -15.31 -9.90
C GLU A 162 1.07 -15.99 -9.58
N VAL A 163 1.75 -16.46 -10.62
CA VAL A 163 3.01 -17.22 -10.55
C VAL A 163 4.21 -16.28 -10.55
N GLY A 164 5.29 -16.64 -9.86
CA GLY A 164 6.55 -15.89 -9.92
C GLY A 164 6.57 -14.61 -9.09
N VAL A 165 5.52 -14.36 -8.29
CA VAL A 165 5.35 -13.10 -7.55
C VAL A 165 6.31 -12.92 -6.36
N PHE A 166 7.04 -13.98 -6.00
CA PHE A 166 7.96 -14.02 -4.87
C PHE A 166 9.36 -13.49 -5.22
N ALA A 167 9.76 -13.56 -6.50
CA ALA A 167 11.10 -13.18 -6.95
C ALA A 167 11.45 -11.72 -6.61
N HIS A 168 10.45 -10.84 -6.71
CA HIS A 168 10.58 -9.40 -6.43
C HIS A 168 9.85 -8.99 -5.15
N ALA A 169 9.64 -9.92 -4.22
CA ALA A 169 8.99 -9.59 -2.95
C ALA A 169 9.78 -8.50 -2.20
N MET A 170 9.05 -7.52 -1.68
CA MET A 170 9.58 -6.37 -0.98
C MET A 170 9.34 -6.52 0.51
N HIS A 171 10.39 -6.38 1.32
CA HIS A 171 10.25 -6.22 2.76
C HIS A 171 9.83 -4.78 3.06
N MET A 172 8.74 -4.61 3.80
CA MET A 172 8.10 -3.34 4.10
C MET A 172 8.63 -2.81 5.45
N ASN A 173 9.81 -2.19 5.42
CA ASN A 173 10.58 -1.82 6.63
C ASN A 173 9.87 -0.72 7.44
N GLU A 174 9.37 0.30 6.77
CA GLU A 174 8.74 1.45 7.43
C GLU A 174 7.39 1.05 8.02
N LEU A 175 6.66 0.16 7.33
CA LEU A 175 5.45 -0.45 7.86
C LEU A 175 5.73 -1.33 9.07
N ASP A 176 6.78 -2.16 9.01
CA ASP A 176 7.22 -2.98 10.15
C ASP A 176 7.54 -2.12 11.38
N LEU A 177 8.28 -1.01 11.17
CA LEU A 177 8.61 -0.06 12.21
C LEU A 177 7.37 0.62 12.80
N LEU A 178 6.44 1.05 11.94
CA LEU A 178 5.20 1.70 12.36
C LEU A 178 4.36 0.77 13.25
N ILE A 179 4.18 -0.48 12.82
CA ILE A 179 3.40 -1.49 13.53
C ILE A 179 4.00 -1.75 14.91
N LYS A 180 5.31 -2.03 14.96
CA LYS A 180 6.04 -2.25 16.23
C LYS A 180 5.95 -1.06 17.18
N THR A 181 6.07 0.16 16.65
CA THR A 181 6.05 1.38 17.48
C THR A 181 4.68 1.60 18.11
N LYS A 182 3.61 1.34 17.37
CA LYS A 182 2.24 1.51 17.86
C LYS A 182 1.76 0.36 18.75
N ASP A 183 2.18 -0.87 18.48
CA ASP A 183 1.88 -2.02 19.35
C ASP A 183 2.56 -1.90 20.73
N LEU A 184 3.72 -1.25 20.82
CA LEU A 184 4.39 -0.98 22.11
C LEU A 184 3.73 0.14 22.93
N LEU A 185 2.85 0.94 22.30
CA LEU A 185 2.14 2.06 22.93
C LEU A 185 0.69 1.71 23.32
N ALA A 186 0.23 0.51 22.98
CA ALA A 186 -1.09 -0.04 23.33
C ALA A 186 -1.01 -0.93 24.58
#